data_AF-A0A150VKU5-F1
#
_entry.id   AF-A0A150VKU5-F1
#
_cell.length_a   1.000
_cell.length_b   1.000
_cell.length_c   1.000
_cell.angle_alpha   90.00
_cell.angle_beta   90.00
_cell.angle_gamma   90.00
#
_symmetry.space_group_name_H-M   'P 1'
#
loop_
_entity.id
_entity.type
_entity.pdbx_description
1 polymer ?
#
loop_
_entity_poly.entity_id
_entity_poly.type
_entity_poly.pdbx_seq_one_letter_code
_entity_poly.pdbx_strand_id
1 'polypeptide(L)'
;MAYEDRTYHGIQGAGDDEEEWQPARLLVEKPEPGPTERRNATVLRELRAKDEDELGGYGWGYNGGGTSRAAAAILADALDLGTPEKAGLSISEWPQDDTLVALREDFCVDFLGQFASEWRLGRAAVLRWARGWYLQRGIAELPEALRELPPLVDLD
;
A
#
# COMPACT_ATOMS: atom_id res chain seq x y z
N MET A 1 -16.66 10.62 7.21
CA MET A 1 -17.02 9.37 7.95
C MET A 1 -16.00 9.15 9.07
N ALA A 2 -16.24 8.27 10.05
CA ALA A 2 -15.23 8.02 11.09
C ALA A 2 -13.94 7.49 10.43
N TYR A 3 -12.82 8.16 10.72
CA TYR A 3 -11.49 7.85 10.21
C TYR A 3 -11.11 6.44 10.70
N GLU A 4 -11.33 5.41 9.88
CA GLU A 4 -10.89 4.06 10.24
C GLU A 4 -9.38 4.00 10.01
N ASP A 5 -8.65 4.33 11.07
CA ASP A 5 -7.20 4.23 11.06
C ASP A 5 -6.79 2.75 10.99
N ARG A 6 -5.79 2.45 10.16
CA ARG A 6 -5.31 1.10 9.88
C ARG A 6 -3.83 1.13 9.53
N THR A 7 -3.17 0.00 9.75
CA THR A 7 -1.75 -0.18 9.44
C THR A 7 -1.59 -1.30 8.43
N TYR A 8 -0.81 -1.05 7.38
CA TYR A 8 -0.38 -2.05 6.43
C TYR A 8 0.88 -2.73 6.96
N HIS A 9 0.90 -4.04 6.99
CA HIS A 9 2.01 -4.84 7.47
C HIS A 9 2.44 -5.81 6.37
N GLY A 10 3.60 -5.54 5.79
CA GLY A 10 4.24 -6.45 4.84
C GLY A 10 5.15 -7.43 5.57
N ILE A 11 4.89 -8.72 5.40
CA ILE A 11 5.77 -9.83 5.80
C ILE A 11 6.29 -10.54 4.54
N GLN A 12 7.59 -10.43 4.26
CA GLN A 12 8.18 -11.13 3.13
C GLN A 12 8.20 -12.62 3.41
N GLY A 13 7.84 -13.42 2.40
CA GLY A 13 7.96 -14.86 2.49
C GLY A 13 9.40 -15.29 2.79
N ALA A 14 9.57 -16.20 3.74
CA ALA A 14 10.87 -16.82 4.01
C ALA A 14 11.04 -18.05 3.11
N GLY A 15 12.29 -18.26 2.67
CA GLY A 15 12.70 -19.44 1.91
C GLY A 15 14.23 -19.48 1.85
N ASP A 16 14.87 -19.84 2.96
CA ASP A 16 16.30 -20.18 2.98
C ASP A 16 16.54 -21.68 2.67
N ASP A 17 15.49 -22.51 2.80
CA ASP A 17 15.52 -23.93 2.42
C ASP A 17 14.54 -24.18 1.26
N GLU A 18 14.98 -24.97 0.28
CA GLU A 18 14.30 -25.28 -0.99
C GLU A 18 12.90 -25.93 -0.84
N GLU A 19 12.43 -26.24 0.37
CA GLU A 19 11.24 -27.09 0.57
C GLU A 19 9.93 -26.36 0.89
N GLU A 20 9.91 -25.10 1.34
CA GLU A 20 8.64 -24.36 1.52
C GLU A 20 8.81 -22.85 1.26
N TRP A 21 8.81 -22.46 -0.01
CA TRP A 21 8.60 -21.04 -0.37
C TRP A 21 7.23 -20.60 0.17
N GLN A 22 7.20 -19.62 1.08
CA GLN A 22 5.96 -18.97 1.48
C GLN A 22 5.75 -17.69 0.66
N PRO A 23 4.52 -17.40 0.20
CA PRO A 23 4.25 -16.13 -0.47
C PRO A 23 4.37 -14.96 0.50
N ALA A 24 4.77 -13.80 -0.02
CA ALA A 24 4.75 -12.57 0.74
C ALA A 24 3.31 -12.16 1.09
N ARG A 25 3.12 -11.69 2.31
CA ARG A 25 1.80 -11.37 2.86
C ARG A 25 1.67 -9.88 3.13
N LEU A 26 0.48 -9.35 2.85
CA LEU A 26 0.13 -7.96 3.11
C LEU A 26 -1.11 -7.89 4.00
N LEU A 27 -0.89 -7.62 5.28
CA LEU A 27 -1.93 -7.59 6.30
C LEU A 27 -2.41 -6.16 6.55
N VAL A 28 -3.70 -6.02 6.83
CA VAL A 28 -4.30 -4.77 7.33
C VAL A 28 -4.62 -5.00 8.80
N GLU A 29 -4.02 -4.20 9.66
CA GLU A 29 -4.09 -4.33 11.12
C GLU A 29 -4.72 -3.08 11.75
N LYS A 30 -5.28 -3.25 12.95
CA LYS A 30 -5.55 -2.10 13.81
C LYS A 30 -4.23 -1.40 14.16
N PRO A 31 -4.19 -0.06 14.23
CA PRO A 31 -3.00 0.65 14.66
C PRO A 31 -2.67 0.34 16.12
N GLU A 32 -1.53 -0.30 16.35
CA GLU A 32 -1.01 -0.59 17.69
C GLU A 32 0.30 0.20 17.90
N PRO A 33 0.29 1.23 18.78
CA PRO A 33 1.43 2.15 18.91
C PRO A 33 2.64 1.50 19.59
N GLY A 34 2.43 0.55 20.52
CA GLY A 34 3.48 -0.04 21.34
C GLY A 34 4.21 -1.24 20.71
N PRO A 35 5.53 -1.42 20.93
CA PRO A 35 6.29 -2.57 20.43
C PRO A 35 5.72 -3.94 20.86
N THR A 36 5.13 -4.01 22.05
CA THR A 36 4.50 -5.23 22.59
C THR A 36 3.13 -5.48 21.98
N GLU A 37 2.35 -4.41 21.75
CA GLU A 37 1.03 -4.48 21.15
C GLU A 37 1.12 -4.91 19.69
N ARG A 38 2.16 -4.48 18.97
CA ARG A 38 2.47 -4.92 17.60
C ARG A 38 2.72 -6.42 17.46
N ARG A 39 3.13 -7.12 18.54
CA ARG A 39 3.29 -8.58 18.51
C ARG A 39 1.95 -9.31 18.50
N ASN A 40 0.88 -8.67 18.99
CA ASN A 40 -0.47 -9.20 19.07
C ASN A 40 -1.45 -8.32 18.27
N ALA A 41 -0.97 -7.64 17.23
CA ALA A 41 -1.78 -6.72 16.47
C ALA A 41 -3.02 -7.42 15.91
N THR A 42 -4.18 -6.77 16.04
CA THR A 42 -5.43 -7.34 15.53
C THR A 42 -5.44 -7.21 14.01
N VAL A 43 -5.31 -8.32 13.30
CA VAL A 43 -5.48 -8.38 11.84
C VAL A 43 -6.96 -8.19 11.52
N LEU A 44 -7.27 -7.16 10.74
CA LEU A 44 -8.61 -6.84 10.23
C LEU A 44 -8.92 -7.65 8.97
N ARG A 45 -7.96 -7.71 8.04
CA ARG A 45 -8.04 -8.46 6.79
C ARG A 45 -6.63 -8.65 6.20
N GLU A 46 -6.53 -9.53 5.22
CA GLU A 46 -5.34 -9.69 4.37
C GLU A 46 -5.70 -9.20 2.97
N LEU A 47 -4.85 -8.37 2.38
CA LEU A 47 -4.96 -8.02 0.97
C LEU A 47 -4.36 -9.19 0.18
N ARG A 48 -5.11 -9.70 -0.80
CA ARG A 48 -4.65 -10.77 -1.69
C ARG A 48 -4.84 -10.38 -3.15
N ALA A 49 -3.84 -10.70 -3.97
CA ALA A 49 -3.96 -10.53 -5.40
C ALA A 49 -4.91 -11.60 -5.95
N LYS A 50 -5.80 -11.21 -6.85
CA LYS A 50 -6.77 -12.12 -7.46
C LYS A 50 -6.10 -13.27 -8.24
N ASP A 51 -4.93 -12.98 -8.76
CA ASP A 51 -4.05 -13.76 -9.64
C ASP A 51 -2.74 -14.13 -8.91
N GLU A 52 -2.76 -14.24 -7.58
CA GLU A 52 -1.60 -14.58 -6.75
C GLU A 52 -0.92 -15.88 -7.19
N ASP A 53 -1.70 -16.89 -7.54
CA ASP A 53 -1.20 -18.21 -8.00
C ASP A 53 -0.51 -18.14 -9.37
N GLU A 54 -0.86 -17.15 -10.21
CA GLU A 54 -0.39 -17.06 -11.60
C GLU A 54 0.76 -16.06 -11.77
N LEU A 55 0.68 -14.92 -11.09
CA LEU A 55 1.59 -13.78 -11.28
C LEU A 55 2.39 -13.43 -10.02
N GLY A 56 2.27 -14.26 -8.98
CA GLY A 56 2.82 -13.99 -7.67
C GLY A 56 1.96 -13.01 -6.86
N GLY A 57 2.08 -13.11 -5.55
CA GLY A 57 1.40 -12.22 -4.61
C GLY A 57 2.02 -10.81 -4.58
N TYR A 58 2.18 -10.28 -3.36
CA TYR A 58 2.61 -8.90 -3.12
C TYR A 58 4.05 -8.79 -2.64
N GLY A 59 4.98 -9.60 -3.14
CA GLY A 59 6.39 -9.52 -2.71
C GLY A 59 7.05 -8.18 -3.04
N TRP A 60 7.96 -7.69 -2.19
CA TRP A 60 8.73 -6.45 -2.43
C TRP A 60 10.24 -6.69 -2.43
N GLY A 61 11.01 -5.70 -2.90
CA GLY A 61 12.47 -5.80 -3.10
C GLY A 61 12.85 -6.27 -4.51
N TYR A 62 14.01 -6.93 -4.66
CA TYR A 62 14.57 -7.35 -5.97
C TYR A 62 13.81 -8.53 -6.64
N ASN A 63 12.76 -9.06 -5.99
CA ASN A 63 11.99 -10.19 -6.49
C ASN A 63 10.71 -9.75 -7.24
N GLY A 64 10.88 -9.37 -8.52
CA GLY A 64 9.78 -9.26 -9.50
C GLY A 64 8.76 -8.13 -9.27
N GLY A 65 7.81 -7.97 -10.21
CA GLY A 65 6.80 -6.89 -10.23
C GLY A 65 5.79 -6.85 -9.06
N GLY A 66 6.06 -7.57 -7.97
CA GLY A 66 5.25 -7.60 -6.77
C GLY A 66 5.24 -6.27 -6.01
N THR A 67 6.30 -5.46 -6.09
CA THR A 67 6.36 -4.14 -5.43
C THR A 67 5.27 -3.21 -5.96
N SER A 68 5.12 -3.14 -7.28
CA SER A 68 4.09 -2.32 -7.94
C SER A 68 2.68 -2.85 -7.64
N ARG A 69 2.49 -4.17 -7.57
CA ARG A 69 1.22 -4.80 -7.16
C ARG A 69 0.86 -4.49 -5.70
N ALA A 70 1.85 -4.55 -4.80
CA ALA A 70 1.70 -4.19 -3.40
C ALA A 70 1.37 -2.69 -3.25
N ALA A 71 2.05 -1.82 -3.98
CA ALA A 71 1.74 -0.39 -4.03
C ALA A 71 0.30 -0.14 -4.47
N ALA A 72 -0.14 -0.81 -5.54
CA ALA A 72 -1.51 -0.71 -6.04
C ALA A 72 -2.55 -1.14 -4.98
N ALA A 73 -2.31 -2.27 -4.30
CA ALA A 73 -3.19 -2.76 -3.24
C ALA A 73 -3.26 -1.80 -2.04
N ILE A 74 -2.12 -1.30 -1.58
CA ILE A 74 -2.05 -0.34 -0.47
C ILE A 74 -2.75 0.96 -0.83
N LEU A 75 -2.49 1.52 -2.03
CA LEU A 75 -3.09 2.78 -2.45
C LEU A 75 -4.59 2.65 -2.70
N ALA A 76 -5.04 1.60 -3.38
CA ALA A 76 -6.47 1.37 -3.62
C ALA A 76 -7.23 1.24 -2.30
N ASP A 77 -6.66 0.51 -1.34
CA ASP A 77 -7.22 0.39 0.00
C ASP A 77 -7.14 1.72 0.76
N ALA A 78 -5.99 2.37 0.85
CA ALA A 78 -5.80 3.59 1.63
C ALA A 78 -6.68 4.73 1.15
N LEU A 79 -6.84 4.89 -0.16
CA LEU A 79 -7.63 5.94 -0.80
C LEU A 79 -9.12 5.58 -0.93
N ASP A 80 -9.53 4.43 -0.41
CA ASP A 80 -10.90 3.90 -0.47
C ASP A 80 -11.44 3.81 -1.91
N LEU A 81 -10.58 3.42 -2.87
CA LEU A 81 -10.90 3.31 -4.30
C LEU A 81 -11.48 1.94 -4.70
N GLY A 82 -11.55 0.99 -3.77
CA GLY A 82 -11.98 -0.38 -4.03
C GLY A 82 -10.82 -1.29 -4.40
N THR A 83 -10.96 -2.10 -5.47
CA THR A 83 -9.89 -2.99 -5.92
C THR A 83 -8.96 -2.27 -6.91
N PRO A 84 -7.66 -2.62 -6.98
CA PRO A 84 -6.73 -2.00 -7.91
C PRO A 84 -7.19 -1.99 -9.36
N GLU A 85 -7.85 -3.05 -9.83
CA GLU A 85 -8.34 -3.19 -11.20
C GLU A 85 -9.46 -2.19 -11.48
N LYS A 86 -10.45 -2.10 -10.58
CA LYS A 86 -11.58 -1.18 -10.72
C LYS A 86 -11.15 0.29 -10.64
N ALA A 87 -10.10 0.55 -9.87
CA ALA A 87 -9.52 1.88 -9.71
C ALA A 87 -8.61 2.30 -10.87
N GLY A 88 -8.26 1.41 -11.81
CA GLY A 88 -7.27 1.70 -12.85
C GLY A 88 -5.82 1.75 -12.34
N LEU A 89 -5.56 1.17 -11.16
CA LEU A 89 -4.26 1.04 -10.49
C LEU A 89 -3.51 -0.25 -10.85
N SER A 90 -4.20 -1.24 -11.42
CA SER A 90 -3.62 -2.55 -11.72
C SER A 90 -2.49 -2.48 -12.74
N ILE A 91 -1.49 -3.36 -12.63
CA ILE A 91 -0.42 -3.50 -13.62
C ILE A 91 -0.86 -4.32 -14.85
N SER A 92 -1.87 -5.18 -14.68
CA SER A 92 -2.20 -6.25 -15.62
C SER A 92 -3.54 -6.03 -16.35
N GLU A 93 -4.39 -5.14 -15.86
CA GLU A 93 -5.72 -4.88 -16.44
C GLU A 93 -5.84 -3.44 -16.99
N TRP A 94 -6.57 -3.30 -18.10
CA TRP A 94 -6.93 -2.03 -18.73
C TRP A 94 -8.45 -1.77 -18.61
N PRO A 95 -8.90 -0.51 -18.54
CA PRO A 95 -8.12 0.72 -18.67
C PRO A 95 -7.34 1.08 -17.39
N GLN A 96 -6.16 1.66 -17.57
CA GLN A 96 -5.37 2.25 -16.50
C GLN A 96 -5.65 3.75 -16.43
N ASP A 97 -5.59 4.30 -15.22
CA ASP A 97 -5.59 5.75 -14.99
C ASP A 97 -4.15 6.23 -14.88
N ASP A 98 -3.71 7.08 -15.82
CA ASP A 98 -2.32 7.53 -15.91
C ASP A 98 -1.84 8.24 -14.63
N THR A 99 -2.73 8.95 -13.94
CA THR A 99 -2.39 9.65 -12.69
C THR A 99 -2.19 8.63 -11.57
N LEU A 100 -3.08 7.66 -11.45
CA LEU A 100 -2.98 6.62 -10.42
C LEU A 100 -1.82 5.66 -10.68
N VAL A 101 -1.52 5.36 -11.95
CA VAL A 101 -0.32 4.60 -12.33
C VAL A 101 0.93 5.35 -11.90
N ALA A 102 1.04 6.65 -12.19
CA ALA A 102 2.19 7.45 -11.77
C ALA A 102 2.31 7.51 -10.23
N LEU A 103 1.20 7.67 -9.52
CA LEU A 103 1.16 7.63 -8.06
C LEU A 103 1.67 6.29 -7.51
N ARG A 104 1.24 5.18 -8.11
CA ARG A 104 1.68 3.82 -7.74
C ARG A 104 3.18 3.63 -7.91
N GLU A 105 3.73 4.02 -9.05
CA GLU A 105 5.16 3.86 -9.33
C GLU A 105 6.00 4.71 -8.38
N ASP A 106 5.61 5.97 -8.12
CA ASP A 106 6.33 6.82 -7.18
C ASP A 106 6.21 6.29 -5.74
N PHE A 107 5.05 5.78 -5.33
CA PHE A 107 4.87 5.16 -4.01
C PHE A 107 5.73 3.91 -3.84
N CYS A 108 5.83 3.12 -4.90
CA CYS A 108 6.70 1.95 -4.95
C CYS A 108 8.16 2.34 -4.72
N VAL A 109 8.66 3.38 -5.38
CA VAL A 109 10.05 3.86 -5.23
C VAL A 109 10.31 4.45 -3.83
N ASP A 110 9.41 5.29 -3.34
CA ASP A 110 9.60 6.03 -2.09
C ASP A 110 9.48 5.16 -0.84
N PHE A 111 8.63 4.12 -0.86
CA PHE A 111 8.41 3.25 0.30
C PHE A 111 8.89 1.82 0.05
N LEU A 112 8.24 1.11 -0.87
CA LEU A 112 8.40 -0.34 -0.97
C LEU A 112 9.79 -0.75 -1.47
N GLY A 113 10.44 0.10 -2.28
CA GLY A 113 11.83 -0.08 -2.69
C GLY A 113 12.86 0.10 -1.57
N GLN A 114 12.46 0.71 -0.45
CA GLN A 114 13.33 0.98 0.71
C GLN A 114 13.12 -0.02 1.86
N PHE A 115 12.04 -0.80 1.83
CA PHE A 115 11.69 -1.69 2.95
C PHE A 115 12.44 -3.01 2.91
N ALA A 116 12.80 -3.49 4.10
CA ALA A 116 13.42 -4.80 4.32
C ALA A 116 12.35 -5.91 4.38
N SER A 117 12.69 -7.06 4.98
CA SER A 117 11.85 -8.27 5.02
C SER A 117 10.52 -8.11 5.76
N GLU A 118 10.42 -7.24 6.76
CA GLU A 118 9.18 -6.94 7.48
C GLU A 118 9.05 -5.44 7.72
N TRP A 119 7.87 -4.88 7.48
CA TRP A 119 7.62 -3.45 7.66
C TRP A 119 6.17 -3.16 8.04
N ARG A 120 5.94 -2.01 8.69
CA ARG A 120 4.60 -1.51 9.01
C ARG A 120 4.46 -0.06 8.56
N LEU A 121 3.36 0.26 7.89
CA LEU A 121 3.06 1.58 7.36
C LEU A 121 1.62 1.97 7.70
N GLY A 122 1.45 3.02 8.50
CA GLY A 122 0.13 3.52 8.87
C GLY A 122 -0.58 4.19 7.68
N ARG A 123 -1.90 4.02 7.56
CA ARG A 123 -2.72 4.68 6.54
C ARG A 123 -2.55 6.20 6.56
N ALA A 124 -2.45 6.79 7.74
CA ALA A 124 -2.23 8.23 7.87
C ALA A 124 -0.91 8.71 7.23
N ALA A 125 0.12 7.87 7.15
CA ALA A 125 1.36 8.19 6.42
C ALA A 125 1.14 8.11 4.91
N VAL A 126 0.46 7.06 4.43
CA VAL A 126 0.08 6.88 3.02
C VAL A 126 -0.75 8.07 2.51
N LEU A 127 -1.78 8.47 3.26
CA LEU A 127 -2.66 9.58 2.89
C LEU A 127 -1.92 10.93 2.84
N ARG A 128 -1.05 11.21 3.82
CA ARG A 128 -0.25 12.45 3.82
C ARG A 128 0.74 12.49 2.66
N TRP A 129 1.43 11.38 2.40
CA TRP A 129 2.34 11.27 1.27
C TRP A 129 1.59 11.46 -0.05
N ALA A 130 0.46 10.76 -0.25
CA ALA A 130 -0.33 10.87 -1.47
C ALA A 130 -0.84 12.31 -1.67
N ARG A 131 -1.35 12.96 -0.62
CA ARG A 131 -1.75 14.37 -0.71
C ARG A 131 -0.58 15.27 -1.14
N GLY A 132 0.60 15.08 -0.54
CA GLY A 132 1.82 15.81 -0.92
C GLY A 132 2.18 15.59 -2.39
N TRP A 133 2.08 14.35 -2.86
CA TRP A 133 2.34 13.97 -4.25
C TRP A 133 1.42 14.70 -5.24
N TYR A 134 0.10 14.71 -4.98
CA TYR A 134 -0.87 15.43 -5.82
C TYR A 134 -0.58 16.94 -5.86
N LEU A 135 -0.26 17.54 -4.70
CA LEU A 135 0.08 18.95 -4.59
C LEU A 135 1.34 19.32 -5.37
N GLN A 136 2.41 18.51 -5.27
CA GLN A 136 3.67 18.73 -5.99
C GLN A 136 3.50 18.68 -7.51
N ARG A 137 2.48 17.95 -7.99
CA ARG A 137 2.15 17.83 -9.43
C ARG A 137 1.10 18.82 -9.90
N GLY A 138 0.58 19.67 -9.01
CA GLY A 138 -0.47 20.65 -9.34
C GLY A 138 -1.80 20.00 -9.75
N ILE A 139 -2.06 18.77 -9.31
CA ILE A 139 -3.28 18.03 -9.64
C ILE A 139 -4.36 18.39 -8.61
N ALA A 140 -5.39 19.12 -9.06
CA ALA A 140 -6.47 19.59 -8.20
C ALA A 140 -7.55 18.53 -7.94
N GLU A 141 -7.69 17.56 -8.84
CA GLU A 141 -8.66 16.48 -8.70
C GLU A 141 -8.13 15.41 -7.75
N LEU A 142 -8.50 15.53 -6.47
CA LEU A 142 -8.12 14.61 -5.42
C LEU A 142 -9.15 13.48 -5.26
N PRO A 143 -8.73 12.24 -4.96
CA PRO A 143 -9.58 11.21 -4.37
C PRO A 143 -10.27 11.72 -3.10
N GLU A 144 -11.48 11.23 -2.81
CA GLU A 144 -12.30 11.70 -1.68
C GLU A 144 -11.56 11.57 -0.34
N ALA A 145 -10.86 10.45 -0.14
CA ALA A 145 -10.06 10.19 1.06
C ALA A 145 -8.96 11.25 1.32
N LEU A 146 -8.50 11.97 0.29
CA LEU A 146 -7.51 13.05 0.43
C LEU A 146 -8.16 14.42 0.69
N ARG A 147 -9.42 14.61 0.32
CA ARG A 147 -10.16 15.87 0.52
C ARG A 147 -10.55 16.07 1.98
N GLU A 148 -10.86 14.99 2.69
CA GLU A 148 -11.23 15.01 4.11
C GLU A 148 -10.03 15.21 5.06
N LEU A 149 -8.80 15.35 4.54
CA LEU A 149 -7.60 15.50 5.37
C LEU A 149 -7.46 16.90 5.96
N PRO A 150 -7.07 17.03 7.26
CA PRO A 150 -6.72 18.33 7.85
C PRO A 150 -5.72 19.07 6.98
N PRO A 151 -5.84 20.40 6.79
CA PRO A 151 -4.92 21.15 5.96
C PRO A 151 -3.47 20.89 6.41
N LEU A 152 -2.56 20.83 5.43
CA LEU A 152 -1.14 20.87 5.74
C LEU A 152 -0.90 22.25 6.37
N VAL A 153 -0.48 22.26 7.63
CA VAL A 153 -0.13 23.50 8.31
C VAL A 153 1.26 23.86 7.79
N ASP A 154 1.40 25.04 7.19
CA ASP A 154 2.73 25.58 6.93
C ASP A 154 3.43 25.75 8.28
N LEU A 155 4.53 25.01 8.46
CA LEU A 155 5.45 25.26 9.55
C LEU A 155 6.36 26.39 9.06
N ASP A 156 6.04 27.61 9.50
CA ASP A 156 6.89 28.79 9.32
C ASP A 156 8.33 28.57 9.86
#